data_AF-A0A642PUR3-F1
#
_entry.id   AF-A0A642PUR3-F1
#
_cell.length_a   1.000
_cell.length_b   1.000
_cell.length_c   1.000
_cell.angle_alpha   90.00
_cell.angle_beta   90.00
_cell.angle_gamma   90.00
#
_symmetry.space_group_name_H-M   'P 1'
#
loop_
_entity.id
_entity.type
_entity.pdbx_description
1 polymer ?
#
loop_
_entity_poly.entity_id
_entity_poly.type
_entity_poly.pdbx_seq_one_letter_code
_entity_poly.pdbx_strand_id
1 'polypeptide(L)' 'MRRAVNLNRKNGYGLYAEQMIRLINTHQKGDAYKRALVEYRLIDINFHREVEMLMNGKYDELKEQVKQW' A
#
# COMPACT_ATOMS: atom_id res chain seq x y z
N MET A 1 13.06 7.64 7.69
CA MET A 1 11.70 7.15 7.38
C MET A 1 11.08 8.02 6.29
N ARG A 2 10.79 7.44 5.12
CA ARG A 2 10.11 8.10 3.97
C ARG A 2 8.60 7.87 4.06
N ARG A 3 7.77 8.85 3.68
CA ARG A 3 6.29 8.85 3.85
C ARG A 3 5.64 9.12 2.50
N ALA A 4 4.47 8.53 2.24
CA ALA A 4 3.75 8.73 0.97
C ALA A 4 3.77 10.19 0.48
N VAL A 5 4.08 10.40 -0.80
CA VAL A 5 4.26 11.72 -1.43
C VAL A 5 2.96 12.35 -1.97
N ASN A 6 1.87 11.59 -1.94
CA ASN A 6 0.56 11.97 -2.49
C ASN A 6 -0.25 12.86 -1.53
N LEU A 7 -1.50 13.17 -1.90
CA LEU A 7 -2.45 14.02 -1.15
C LEU A 7 -2.51 13.70 0.35
N ASN A 8 -2.33 12.44 0.71
CA ASN A 8 -2.33 11.98 2.11
C ASN A 8 -1.27 12.73 2.94
N ARG A 9 -0.06 12.98 2.41
CA ARG A 9 1.00 13.74 3.12
C ARG A 9 0.54 15.10 3.62
N LYS A 10 -0.24 15.82 2.81
CA LYS A 10 -0.71 17.17 3.12
C LYS A 10 -1.76 17.18 4.23
N ASN A 11 -2.49 16.08 4.40
CA ASN A 11 -3.55 15.95 5.40
C ASN A 11 -3.04 15.38 6.74
N GLY A 12 -1.73 15.13 6.87
CA GLY A 12 -1.13 14.52 8.07
C GLY A 12 -1.41 13.01 8.21
N TYR A 13 -2.14 12.42 7.27
CA TYR A 13 -2.43 11.00 7.18
C TYR A 13 -1.46 10.34 6.19
N GLY A 14 -0.94 9.15 6.50
CA GLY A 14 -0.10 8.47 5.52
C GLY A 14 0.73 7.34 6.08
N LEU A 15 0.93 6.33 5.25
CA LEU A 15 1.82 5.22 5.55
C LEU A 15 3.28 5.65 5.37
N TYR A 16 4.11 5.22 6.31
CA TYR A 16 5.55 5.14 6.08
C TYR A 16 5.83 4.05 5.04
N ALA A 17 6.91 4.24 4.26
CA ALA A 17 7.34 3.26 3.27
C ALA A 17 7.46 1.86 3.86
N GLU A 18 8.04 1.73 5.05
CA GLU A 18 8.17 0.45 5.76
C GLU A 18 6.82 -0.21 6.09
N GLN A 19 5.81 0.59 6.47
CA GLN A 19 4.46 0.09 6.74
C GLN A 19 3.81 -0.41 5.44
N MET A 20 3.96 0.33 4.34
CA MET A 20 3.45 -0.10 3.05
C MET A 20 4.14 -1.37 2.55
N ILE A 21 5.46 -1.46 2.64
CA ILE A 21 6.21 -2.68 2.26
C ILE A 21 5.71 -3.90 3.06
N ARG A 22 5.42 -3.74 4.36
CA ARG A 22 4.83 -4.82 5.16
C ARG A 22 3.45 -5.23 4.62
N LEU A 23 2.57 -4.27 4.33
CA LEU A 23 1.23 -4.54 3.78
C LEU A 23 1.30 -5.24 2.43
N ILE A 24 2.20 -4.81 1.54
CA ILE A 24 2.42 -5.45 0.23
C ILE A 24 2.84 -6.91 0.42
N ASN A 25 3.79 -7.18 1.32
CA ASN A 25 4.24 -8.54 1.59
C ASN A 25 3.14 -9.41 2.23
N THR A 26 2.32 -8.83 3.11
CA THR A 26 1.15 -9.50 3.70
C THR A 26 0.12 -9.87 2.62
N HIS A 27 -0.17 -8.95 1.68
CA HIS A 27 -1.07 -9.23 0.58
C HIS A 27 -0.53 -10.33 -0.35
N GLN A 28 0.75 -10.22 -0.74
CA GLN A 28 1.42 -11.17 -1.64
C GLN A 28 1.41 -12.60 -1.11
N LYS A 29 1.62 -12.78 0.19
CA LYS A 29 1.66 -14.11 0.85
C LYS A 29 0.32 -14.53 1.48
N GLY A 30 -0.66 -13.63 1.48
CA GLY A 30 -1.94 -13.82 2.16
C GLY A 30 -2.91 -14.70 1.39
N ASP A 31 -3.77 -15.37 2.14
CA ASP A 31 -5.02 -15.96 1.63
C ASP A 31 -6.02 -14.87 1.22
N ALA A 32 -7.16 -15.27 0.63
CA ALA A 32 -8.17 -14.34 0.14
C ALA A 32 -8.69 -13.38 1.23
N TYR A 33 -8.84 -13.86 2.47
CA TYR A 33 -9.29 -13.04 3.59
C TYR A 33 -8.25 -11.98 3.99
N LYS A 34 -6.98 -12.37 4.10
CA LYS A 34 -5.88 -11.45 4.40
C LYS A 34 -5.67 -10.40 3.33
N ARG A 35 -5.85 -10.78 2.05
CA ARG A 35 -5.80 -9.83 0.92
C ARG A 35 -6.92 -8.79 1.06
N ALA A 36 -8.16 -9.23 1.24
CA ALA A 36 -9.31 -8.34 1.42
C ALA A 36 -9.15 -7.39 2.62
N LEU A 37 -8.56 -7.83 3.73
CA LEU A 37 -8.28 -6.96 4.88
C LEU A 37 -7.26 -5.85 4.56
N VAL A 38 -6.21 -6.17 3.80
CA VAL A 38 -5.22 -5.17 3.37
C VAL A 38 -5.87 -4.19 2.39
N GLU A 39 -6.63 -4.68 1.42
CA GLU A 39 -7.35 -3.87 0.44
C GLU A 39 -8.32 -2.90 1.13
N TYR A 40 -9.17 -3.40 2.03
CA TYR A 40 -10.11 -2.60 2.81
C TYR A 40 -9.40 -1.48 3.58
N ARG A 41 -8.31 -1.83 4.28
CA ARG A 41 -7.55 -0.85 5.06
C ARG A 41 -6.94 0.24 4.18
N LEU A 42 -6.41 -0.11 3.02
CA LEU A 42 -5.82 0.86 2.10
C LEU A 42 -6.86 1.76 1.44
N ILE A 43 -8.05 1.20 1.11
CA ILE A 43 -9.19 1.97 0.62
C ILE A 43 -9.62 3.04 1.63
N ASP A 44 -9.74 2.67 2.91
CA ASP A 44 -10.18 3.58 3.98
C ASP A 44 -9.27 4.80 4.15
N ILE A 45 -7.97 4.66 3.87
CA ILE A 45 -6.99 5.76 3.91
C ILE A 45 -6.61 6.30 2.52
N ASN A 46 -7.47 6.08 1.51
CA ASN A 46 -7.36 6.66 0.17
C ASN A 46 -6.12 6.22 -0.64
N PHE A 47 -5.76 4.94 -0.58
CA PHE A 47 -4.70 4.29 -1.39
C PHE A 47 -5.31 3.38 -2.49
N HIS A 48 -6.36 3.86 -3.18
CA HIS A 48 -7.09 3.08 -4.20
C HIS A 48 -6.19 2.61 -5.35
N ARG A 49 -5.25 3.45 -5.79
CA ARG A 49 -4.31 3.10 -6.87
C ARG A 49 -3.40 1.94 -6.47
N GLU A 50 -2.90 1.96 -5.24
CA GLU A 50 -2.06 0.90 -4.72
C GLU A 50 -2.84 -0.41 -4.57
N VAL A 51 -4.13 -0.34 -4.20
CA VAL A 51 -5.03 -1.50 -4.17
C VAL A 51 -5.22 -2.11 -5.55
N GLU A 52 -5.44 -1.30 -6.58
CA GLU A 52 -5.53 -1.78 -7.97
C GLU A 52 -4.23 -2.48 -8.40
N MET A 53 -3.07 -1.95 -8.03
CA MET A 53 -1.78 -2.59 -8.30
C MET A 53 -1.65 -3.94 -7.59
N LEU A 54 -2.10 -4.04 -6.34
CA LEU A 54 -2.09 -5.29 -5.56
C LEU A 54 -3.01 -6.36 -6.18
N MET A 55 -4.23 -5.99 -6.58
CA MET A 55 -5.18 -6.90 -7.23
C MET A 55 -4.65 -7.41 -8.58
N ASN A 56 -3.92 -6.57 -9.31
CA ASN A 56 -3.26 -6.93 -10.57
C ASN A 56 -1.92 -7.67 -10.38
N GLY A 57 -1.51 -7.96 -9.15
CA GLY A 57 -0.27 -8.69 -8.86
C GLY A 57 1.02 -7.89 -9.10
N LYS A 58 0.94 -6.56 -9.25
CA LYS A 58 2.08 -5.67 -9.55
C LYS A 58 2.93 -5.35 -8.30
N TYR A 59 3.32 -6.38 -7.55
CA TYR A 59 3.99 -6.24 -6.25
C TYR A 59 5.35 -5.54 -6.35
N ASP A 60 6.19 -5.92 -7.30
CA ASP A 60 7.56 -5.40 -7.40
C ASP A 60 7.57 -3.95 -7.88
N GLU A 61 6.73 -3.61 -8.87
CA GLU A 61 6.53 -2.23 -9.33
C GLU A 61 6.07 -1.33 -8.18
N LEU A 62 5.09 -1.79 -7.39
CA LEU A 62 4.60 -1.04 -6.24
C LEU A 62 5.70 -0.86 -5.17
N LYS A 63 6.52 -1.88 -4.90
CA LYS A 63 7.66 -1.75 -3.95
C LYS A 63 8.67 -0.72 -4.42
N GLU A 64 8.99 -0.65 -5.72
CA GLU A 64 9.89 0.37 -6.27
C GLU A 64 9.32 1.77 -6.11
N GLN A 65 8.02 1.97 -6.37
CA GLN A 65 7.38 3.26 -6.14
C GLN A 65 7.42 3.66 -4.66
N VAL A 66 7.20 2.72 -3.74
CA VAL A 66 7.25 2.94 -2.29
C VAL A 66 8.63 3.36 -1.78
N LYS A 67 9.71 2.87 -2.39
CA LYS A 67 11.09 3.29 -2.05
C LYS A 67 11.35 4.78 -2.36
N GLN A 68 10.60 5.34 -3.31
CA GLN A 68 10.70 6.74 -3.75
C GLN A 68 9.77 7.70 -3.00
N TRP A 69 9.04 7.21 -2.00
CA TRP A 69 8.24 8.05 -1.10
C TRP A 69 9.12 8.99 -0.26
#